data_AF-A0A3D4PDT2-F1
#
_entry.id   AF-A0A3D4PDT2-F1
#
_cell.length_a   1.000
_cell.length_b   1.000
_cell.length_c   1.000
_cell.angle_alpha   90.00
_cell.angle_beta   90.00
_cell.angle_gamma   90.00
#
_symmetry.space_group_name_H-M   'P 1'
#
loop_
_entity.id
_entity.type
_entity.pdbx_description
1 polymer ?
#
loop_
_entity_poly.entity_id
_entity_poly.type
_entity_poly.pdbx_seq_one_letter_code
_entity_poly.pdbx_strand_id
1 'polypeptide(L)'
;MKFLALTMLLVFNLNILRVTQAEDRVTEDYVRKTIEKSLPYLEEAGVSWIEDKKCVTCHRVSFQTWSFNKAASAGFPATAQKSKEWLDWSIAKSVEPNEDGTALSGETNVDGLAQLIIAHPDGSSVPLPAEARQQFVEMILKTQLEDGSWKPAGQLPMQKRPAAETAQVSTMWNLIALHQTGQDEQIQKADEKAKEWLAKSPPGLSTEWYAAQILLADITGETERLKSEIERLKSLQQDDGSWGWLTAEPGDALAT
;
A
#
# COMPACT_ATOMS: atom_id res chain seq x y z
N MET A 1 61.75 5.76 56.71
CA MET A 1 61.68 5.33 55.29
C MET A 1 60.58 4.29 55.13
N LYS A 2 59.40 4.70 54.64
CA LYS A 2 58.38 3.80 54.09
C LYS A 2 57.73 4.52 52.91
N PHE A 3 57.99 4.03 51.71
CA PHE A 3 57.34 4.46 50.47
C PHE A 3 55.88 3.95 50.50
N LEU A 4 54.90 4.84 50.28
CA LEU A 4 53.55 4.44 49.90
C LEU A 4 53.38 4.74 48.42
N ALA A 5 53.19 3.69 47.62
CA ALA A 5 52.88 3.77 46.20
C ALA A 5 51.41 4.17 46.02
N LEU A 6 51.17 5.20 45.22
CA LEU A 6 49.84 5.66 44.83
C LEU A 6 49.43 4.91 43.56
N THR A 7 48.56 3.91 43.68
CA THR A 7 47.98 3.20 42.52
C THR A 7 46.75 3.96 42.03
N MET A 8 46.88 4.60 40.87
CA MET A 8 45.81 5.29 40.16
C MET A 8 44.91 4.25 39.47
N LEU A 9 43.68 4.04 39.95
CA LEU A 9 42.68 3.23 39.26
C LEU A 9 42.01 4.08 38.17
N LEU A 10 42.32 3.78 36.91
CA LEU A 10 41.60 4.31 35.75
C LEU A 10 40.32 3.47 35.56
N VAL A 11 39.15 4.04 35.84
CA VAL A 11 37.87 3.40 35.55
C VAL A 11 37.50 3.69 34.09
N PHE A 12 37.76 2.73 33.21
CA PHE A 12 37.22 2.75 31.85
C PHE A 12 35.70 2.50 31.92
N ASN A 13 34.91 3.57 31.76
CA ASN A 13 33.48 3.44 31.49
C ASN A 13 33.32 2.96 30.04
N LEU A 14 33.17 1.64 29.84
CA LEU A 14 32.58 1.12 28.61
C LEU A 14 31.10 1.51 28.61
N ASN A 15 30.77 2.64 27.99
CA ASN A 15 29.42 2.85 27.50
C ASN A 15 29.21 1.87 26.35
N ILE A 16 28.61 0.72 26.67
CA ILE A 16 28.04 -0.16 25.67
C ILE A 16 26.90 0.63 25.04
N LEU A 17 27.14 1.18 23.85
CA LEU A 17 26.08 1.54 22.92
C LEU A 17 25.24 0.27 22.73
N ARG A 18 24.11 0.19 23.42
CA ARG A 18 23.05 -0.74 23.05
C ARG A 18 22.58 -0.27 21.68
N VAL A 19 23.10 -0.91 20.64
CA VAL A 19 22.40 -0.99 19.36
C VAL A 19 21.07 -1.65 19.73
N THR A 20 20.00 -0.87 19.73
CA THR A 20 18.63 -1.39 19.76
C THR A 20 18.43 -2.16 18.45
N GLN A 21 18.95 -3.39 18.37
CA GLN A 21 18.32 -4.35 17.48
C GLN A 21 16.89 -4.51 17.98
N ALA A 22 15.91 -4.61 17.07
CA ALA A 22 14.51 -4.89 17.39
C ALA A 22 14.42 -5.98 18.48
N GLU A 23 14.23 -5.56 19.73
CA GLU A 23 14.27 -6.43 20.90
C GLU A 23 12.99 -7.27 20.94
N ASP A 24 13.18 -8.59 21.13
CA ASP A 24 12.21 -9.68 21.26
C ASP A 24 11.28 -9.98 20.06
N ARG A 25 11.37 -11.22 19.56
CA ARG A 25 10.41 -11.76 18.60
C ARG A 25 9.02 -11.75 19.24
N VAL A 26 8.17 -10.86 18.76
CA VAL A 26 6.75 -10.81 19.09
C VAL A 26 6.11 -12.19 18.86
N THR A 27 5.36 -12.68 19.84
CA THR A 27 4.69 -14.00 19.72
C THR A 27 3.52 -13.94 18.76
N GLU A 28 3.18 -15.08 18.13
CA GLU A 28 1.99 -15.16 17.27
C GLU A 28 0.71 -14.77 18.01
N ASP A 29 0.57 -15.17 19.27
CA ASP A 29 -0.56 -14.81 20.14
C ASP A 29 -0.67 -13.29 20.35
N TYR A 30 0.46 -12.59 20.53
CA TYR A 30 0.47 -11.14 20.64
C TYR A 30 0.04 -10.47 19.33
N VAL A 31 0.54 -10.95 18.18
CA VAL A 31 0.12 -10.46 16.86
C VAL A 31 -1.37 -10.67 16.65
N ARG A 32 -1.88 -11.87 16.94
CA ARG A 32 -3.31 -12.19 16.82
C ARG A 32 -4.18 -11.26 17.68
N LYS A 33 -3.83 -11.08 18.96
CA LYS A 33 -4.54 -10.14 19.85
C LYS A 33 -4.47 -8.69 19.37
N THR A 34 -3.38 -8.29 18.75
CA THR A 34 -3.24 -6.94 18.17
C THR A 34 -4.19 -6.75 16.99
N ILE A 35 -4.28 -7.76 16.10
CA ILE A 35 -5.23 -7.76 14.99
C ILE A 35 -6.67 -7.71 15.52
N GLU A 36 -7.03 -8.57 16.48
CA GLU A 36 -8.37 -8.61 17.08
C GLU A 36 -8.80 -7.26 17.66
N LYS A 37 -7.88 -6.54 18.30
CA LYS A 37 -8.13 -5.19 18.83
C LYS A 37 -8.26 -4.12 17.74
N SER A 38 -7.59 -4.30 16.61
CA SER A 38 -7.56 -3.32 15.51
C SER A 38 -8.78 -3.43 14.60
N LEU A 39 -9.31 -4.64 14.40
CA LEU A 39 -10.44 -4.89 13.49
C LEU A 39 -11.68 -4.03 13.79
N PRO A 40 -12.16 -3.87 15.04
CA PRO A 40 -13.30 -3.00 15.32
C PRO A 40 -13.10 -1.55 14.92
N TYR A 41 -11.89 -1.00 15.10
CA TYR A 41 -11.57 0.37 14.72
C TYR A 41 -11.59 0.57 13.20
N LEU A 42 -11.05 -0.39 12.45
CA LEU A 42 -11.08 -0.38 10.98
C LEU A 42 -12.51 -0.52 10.44
N GLU A 43 -13.33 -1.35 11.08
CA GLU A 43 -14.74 -1.50 10.76
C GLU A 43 -15.51 -0.21 11.00
N GLU A 44 -15.43 0.36 12.20
CA GLU A 44 -16.17 1.58 12.57
C GLU A 44 -15.83 2.74 11.63
N ALA A 45 -14.54 2.98 11.40
CA ALA A 45 -14.08 4.06 10.55
C ALA A 45 -14.53 3.91 9.08
N GLY A 46 -14.55 2.67 8.57
CA GLY A 46 -14.99 2.39 7.21
C GLY A 46 -16.51 2.46 7.05
N VAL A 47 -17.27 1.91 8.01
CA VAL A 47 -18.75 1.99 8.02
C VAL A 47 -19.23 3.43 8.11
N SER A 48 -18.69 4.24 9.03
CA SER A 48 -19.02 5.67 9.10
C SER A 48 -18.73 6.37 7.77
N TRP A 49 -17.63 6.03 7.11
CA TRP A 49 -17.34 6.62 5.80
C TRP A 49 -18.37 6.22 4.72
N ILE A 50 -18.77 4.95 4.68
CA ILE A 50 -19.81 4.47 3.75
C ILE A 50 -21.12 5.21 4.00
N GLU A 51 -21.53 5.37 5.26
CA GLU A 51 -22.79 6.01 5.65
C GLU A 51 -22.78 7.52 5.36
N ASP A 52 -21.71 8.21 5.78
CA ASP A 52 -21.62 9.67 5.76
C ASP A 52 -21.18 10.23 4.41
N LYS A 53 -20.25 9.54 3.73
CA LYS A 53 -19.62 10.03 2.50
C LYS A 53 -20.08 9.29 1.26
N LYS A 54 -20.65 8.08 1.40
CA LYS A 54 -21.19 7.27 0.29
C LYS A 54 -20.21 7.12 -0.88
N CYS A 55 -18.92 7.00 -0.56
CA CYS A 55 -17.82 7.00 -1.51
C CYS A 55 -16.93 5.77 -1.27
N VAL A 56 -16.62 5.02 -2.33
CA VAL A 56 -15.61 3.94 -2.32
C VAL A 56 -14.23 4.57 -2.23
N THR A 57 -13.89 5.14 -1.09
CA THR A 57 -12.67 5.94 -1.04
C THR A 57 -11.43 5.05 -0.98
N CYS A 58 -10.41 5.45 -1.76
CA CYS A 58 -9.10 4.81 -1.84
C CYS A 58 -8.26 4.88 -0.56
N HIS A 59 -8.74 5.53 0.51
CA HIS A 59 -8.00 5.66 1.78
C HIS A 59 -8.78 5.15 3.01
N ARG A 60 -10.00 4.62 2.83
CA ARG A 60 -10.82 4.02 3.88
C ARG A 60 -11.41 2.70 3.40
N VAL A 61 -12.37 2.75 2.48
CA VAL A 61 -13.19 1.59 2.13
C VAL A 61 -12.35 0.50 1.47
N SER A 62 -11.52 0.84 0.48
CA SER A 62 -10.67 -0.17 -0.17
C SER A 62 -9.68 -0.83 0.80
N PHE A 63 -9.10 -0.08 1.74
CA PHE A 63 -8.22 -0.64 2.76
C PHE A 63 -8.98 -1.40 3.86
N GLN A 64 -10.23 -1.03 4.16
CA GLN A 64 -11.11 -1.77 5.05
C GLN A 64 -11.41 -3.15 4.48
N THR A 65 -11.84 -3.24 3.22
CA THR A 65 -12.11 -4.54 2.58
C THR A 65 -10.84 -5.38 2.45
N TRP A 66 -9.71 -4.75 2.09
CA TRP A 66 -8.41 -5.42 2.02
C TRP A 66 -8.01 -6.02 3.37
N SER A 67 -8.05 -5.22 4.44
CA SER A 67 -7.67 -5.65 5.78
C SER A 67 -8.56 -6.82 6.26
N PHE A 68 -9.86 -6.75 6.01
CA PHE A 68 -10.80 -7.79 6.43
C PHE A 68 -10.66 -9.08 5.61
N ASN A 69 -10.38 -9.00 4.31
CA ASN A 69 -10.10 -10.18 3.49
C ASN A 69 -8.79 -10.86 3.92
N LYS A 70 -7.74 -10.08 4.20
CA LYS A 70 -6.48 -10.62 4.72
C LYS A 70 -6.63 -11.23 6.11
N ALA A 71 -7.39 -10.60 7.00
CA ALA A 71 -7.70 -11.17 8.31
C ALA A 71 -8.47 -12.49 8.17
N ALA A 72 -9.42 -12.59 7.22
CA ALA A 72 -10.15 -13.83 6.98
C ALA A 72 -9.20 -14.96 6.56
N SER A 73 -8.28 -14.67 5.63
CA SER A 73 -7.25 -15.62 5.19
C SER A 73 -6.27 -16.01 6.31
N ALA A 74 -6.07 -15.14 7.31
CA ALA A 74 -5.25 -15.40 8.50
C ALA A 74 -6.01 -16.13 9.63
N GLY A 75 -7.24 -16.60 9.40
CA GLY A 75 -8.01 -17.37 10.37
C GLY A 75 -8.87 -16.53 11.30
N PHE A 76 -9.29 -15.33 10.89
CA PHE A 76 -10.35 -14.55 11.54
C PHE A 76 -11.65 -14.64 10.73
N PRO A 77 -12.33 -15.81 10.67
CA PRO A 77 -13.37 -16.07 9.68
C PRO A 77 -14.58 -15.13 9.74
N ALA A 78 -14.85 -14.51 10.89
CA ALA A 78 -15.92 -13.51 11.04
C ALA A 78 -15.72 -12.26 10.16
N THR A 79 -14.49 -11.99 9.70
CA THR A 79 -14.22 -10.83 8.83
C THR A 79 -14.62 -11.08 7.37
N ALA A 80 -14.78 -12.33 6.94
CA ALA A 80 -15.09 -12.67 5.55
C ALA A 80 -16.46 -12.12 5.11
N GLN A 81 -17.49 -12.32 5.94
CA GLN A 81 -18.84 -11.86 5.62
C GLN A 81 -18.89 -10.32 5.49
N LYS A 82 -18.26 -9.60 6.41
CA LYS A 82 -18.19 -8.13 6.38
C LYS A 82 -17.40 -7.63 5.18
N SER A 83 -16.26 -8.25 4.90
CA SER A 83 -15.47 -7.94 3.70
C SER A 83 -16.27 -8.13 2.42
N LYS A 84 -17.09 -9.18 2.34
CA LYS A 84 -17.95 -9.44 1.19
C LYS A 84 -19.04 -8.38 1.04
N GLU A 85 -19.71 -8.01 2.13
CA GLU A 85 -20.75 -6.98 2.11
C GLU A 85 -20.21 -5.64 1.58
N TRP A 86 -19.06 -5.19 2.09
CA TRP A 86 -18.45 -3.95 1.65
C TRP A 86 -17.86 -4.03 0.24
N LEU A 87 -17.40 -5.21 -0.17
CA LEU A 87 -16.99 -5.45 -1.56
C LEU A 87 -18.18 -5.34 -2.51
N ASP A 88 -19.29 -6.01 -2.21
CA ASP A 88 -20.51 -5.96 -3.04
C ASP A 88 -21.03 -4.52 -3.16
N TRP A 89 -21.03 -3.77 -2.04
CA TRP A 89 -21.35 -2.35 -2.05
C TRP A 89 -20.38 -1.54 -2.92
N SER A 90 -19.08 -1.80 -2.81
CA SER A 90 -18.05 -1.10 -3.59
C SER A 90 -18.16 -1.37 -5.08
N ILE A 91 -18.51 -2.60 -5.48
CA ILE A 91 -18.78 -2.96 -6.88
C ILE A 91 -19.98 -2.18 -7.40
N ALA A 92 -21.11 -2.24 -6.69
CA ALA A 92 -22.32 -1.52 -7.08
C ALA A 92 -22.06 -0.02 -7.21
N LYS A 93 -21.38 0.57 -6.23
CA LYS A 93 -21.06 2.00 -6.21
C LYS A 93 -20.11 2.42 -7.34
N SER A 94 -19.18 1.55 -7.74
CA SER A 94 -18.21 1.85 -8.79
C SER A 94 -18.84 1.96 -10.18
N VAL A 95 -19.97 1.30 -10.42
CA VAL A 95 -20.70 1.33 -11.70
C VAL A 95 -21.86 2.32 -11.72
N GLU A 96 -22.08 3.06 -10.63
CA GLU A 96 -23.01 4.20 -10.64
C GLU A 96 -22.38 5.39 -11.40
N PRO A 97 -23.20 6.24 -12.05
CA PRO A 97 -22.71 7.51 -12.56
C PRO A 97 -22.02 8.34 -11.47
N ASN A 98 -20.95 9.04 -11.83
CA ASN A 98 -20.31 10.01 -10.95
C ASN A 98 -21.22 11.25 -10.71
N GLU A 99 -20.79 12.19 -9.86
CA GLU A 99 -21.63 13.32 -9.42
C GLU A 99 -22.18 14.20 -10.56
N ASP A 100 -21.42 14.36 -11.65
CA ASP A 100 -21.85 15.14 -12.82
C ASP A 100 -22.52 14.28 -13.92
N GLY A 101 -22.57 12.95 -13.74
CA GLY A 101 -23.18 12.00 -14.66
C GLY A 101 -22.44 11.78 -15.98
N THR A 102 -21.19 12.23 -16.09
CA THR A 102 -20.40 12.15 -17.33
C THR A 102 -19.56 10.87 -17.44
N ALA A 103 -19.35 10.18 -16.33
CA ALA A 103 -18.53 8.96 -16.24
C ALA A 103 -19.11 7.99 -15.20
N LEU A 104 -18.57 6.77 -15.14
CA LEU A 104 -18.80 5.90 -13.99
C LEU A 104 -17.96 6.38 -12.80
N SER A 105 -18.46 6.17 -11.59
CA SER A 105 -17.75 6.55 -10.36
C SER A 105 -16.37 5.89 -10.28
N GLY A 106 -16.24 4.64 -10.73
CA GLY A 106 -14.97 3.92 -10.82
C GLY A 106 -13.96 4.56 -11.79
N GLU A 107 -14.42 5.14 -12.90
CA GLU A 107 -13.55 5.82 -13.88
C GLU A 107 -12.91 7.09 -13.32
N THR A 108 -13.50 7.68 -12.29
CA THR A 108 -12.92 8.84 -11.58
C THR A 108 -12.18 8.44 -10.30
N ASN A 109 -12.12 7.14 -10.01
CA ASN A 109 -11.53 6.56 -8.80
C ASN A 109 -10.72 5.28 -9.08
N VAL A 110 -9.86 5.33 -10.11
CA VAL A 110 -9.09 4.18 -10.58
C VAL A 110 -8.12 3.64 -9.54
N ASP A 111 -7.57 4.49 -8.65
CA ASP A 111 -6.78 4.04 -7.49
C ASP A 111 -7.60 3.13 -6.56
N GLY A 112 -8.88 3.47 -6.34
CA GLY A 112 -9.79 2.64 -5.55
C GLY A 112 -10.09 1.31 -6.22
N LEU A 113 -10.28 1.30 -7.55
CA LEU A 113 -10.46 0.07 -8.33
C LEU A 113 -9.22 -0.83 -8.27
N ALA A 114 -8.03 -0.25 -8.46
CA ALA A 114 -6.77 -0.95 -8.37
C ALA A 114 -6.60 -1.63 -6.99
N GLN A 115 -6.86 -0.89 -5.91
CA GLN A 115 -6.82 -1.44 -4.56
C GLN A 115 -7.84 -2.56 -4.34
N LEU A 116 -9.06 -2.46 -4.88
CA LEU A 116 -10.06 -3.53 -4.78
C LEU A 116 -9.63 -4.80 -5.52
N ILE A 117 -9.02 -4.67 -6.71
CA ILE A 117 -8.46 -5.81 -7.45
C ILE A 117 -7.38 -6.50 -6.60
N ILE A 118 -6.47 -5.70 -6.01
CA ILE A 118 -5.33 -6.20 -5.22
C ILE A 118 -5.77 -6.81 -3.88
N ALA A 119 -6.78 -6.22 -3.26
CA ALA A 119 -7.38 -6.69 -2.01
C ALA A 119 -8.06 -8.05 -2.16
N HIS A 120 -8.54 -8.38 -3.35
CA HIS A 120 -9.41 -9.52 -3.62
C HIS A 120 -8.90 -10.41 -4.77
N PRO A 121 -7.68 -10.97 -4.64
CA PRO A 121 -7.12 -11.85 -5.66
C PRO A 121 -7.88 -13.18 -5.70
N ASP A 122 -7.73 -13.88 -6.82
CA ASP A 122 -8.27 -15.23 -6.98
C ASP A 122 -7.70 -16.16 -5.89
N GLY A 123 -8.57 -16.98 -5.29
CA GLY A 123 -8.20 -17.88 -4.20
C GLY A 123 -8.12 -17.24 -2.81
N SER A 124 -8.37 -15.93 -2.66
CA SER A 124 -8.56 -15.31 -1.34
C SER A 124 -9.87 -15.75 -0.67
N SER A 125 -10.05 -15.42 0.61
CA SER A 125 -11.28 -15.73 1.36
C SER A 125 -12.53 -15.06 0.76
N VAL A 126 -12.35 -13.88 0.17
CA VAL A 126 -13.38 -13.14 -0.55
C VAL A 126 -12.78 -12.67 -1.88
N PRO A 127 -12.84 -13.46 -2.96
CA PRO A 127 -12.33 -13.05 -4.27
C PRO A 127 -13.26 -12.03 -4.93
N LEU A 128 -12.69 -11.18 -5.79
CA LEU A 128 -13.47 -10.28 -6.64
C LEU A 128 -14.20 -11.11 -7.72
N PRO A 129 -15.52 -10.95 -7.92
CA PRO A 129 -16.22 -11.63 -9.00
C PRO A 129 -15.59 -11.33 -10.36
N ALA A 130 -15.50 -12.33 -11.24
CA ALA A 130 -14.78 -12.22 -12.51
C ALA A 130 -15.34 -11.10 -13.41
N GLU A 131 -16.66 -10.93 -13.45
CA GLU A 131 -17.33 -9.89 -14.22
C GLU A 131 -17.00 -8.50 -13.67
N ALA A 132 -16.99 -8.34 -12.34
CA ALA A 132 -16.60 -7.08 -11.71
C ALA A 132 -15.11 -6.77 -11.93
N ARG A 133 -14.25 -7.80 -11.86
CA ARG A 133 -12.82 -7.70 -12.16
C ARG A 133 -12.61 -7.19 -13.59
N GLN A 134 -13.29 -7.78 -14.57
CA GLN A 134 -13.19 -7.35 -15.97
C GLN A 134 -13.66 -5.90 -16.15
N GLN A 135 -14.79 -5.51 -15.56
CA GLN A 135 -15.27 -4.12 -15.63
C GLN A 135 -14.28 -3.13 -15.01
N PHE A 136 -13.63 -3.49 -13.91
CA PHE A 136 -12.64 -2.63 -13.27
C PHE A 136 -11.38 -2.48 -14.13
N VAL A 137 -10.91 -3.56 -14.75
CA VAL A 137 -9.80 -3.52 -15.72
C VAL A 137 -10.16 -2.63 -16.91
N GLU A 138 -11.34 -2.76 -17.48
CA GLU A 138 -11.81 -1.93 -18.60
C GLU A 138 -11.85 -0.43 -18.21
N MET A 139 -12.34 -0.10 -17.01
CA MET A 139 -12.34 1.28 -16.50
C MET A 139 -10.92 1.83 -16.29
N ILE A 140 -9.99 1.03 -15.76
CA ILE A 140 -8.59 1.42 -15.60
C ILE A 140 -7.94 1.65 -16.97
N LEU A 141 -8.10 0.73 -17.93
CA LEU A 141 -7.52 0.87 -19.27
C LEU A 141 -8.09 2.08 -20.02
N LYS A 142 -9.40 2.31 -19.94
CA LYS A 142 -10.09 3.45 -20.58
C LYS A 142 -9.56 4.82 -20.12
N THR A 143 -9.08 4.90 -18.89
CA THR A 143 -8.71 6.15 -18.22
C THR A 143 -7.21 6.42 -18.21
N GLN A 144 -6.40 5.55 -18.81
CA GLN A 144 -4.99 5.82 -19.04
C GLN A 144 -4.84 7.06 -19.94
N LEU A 145 -3.94 7.96 -19.55
CA LEU A 145 -3.64 9.16 -20.33
C LEU A 145 -2.79 8.81 -21.56
N GLU A 146 -2.77 9.71 -22.55
CA GLU A 146 -1.99 9.53 -23.78
C GLU A 146 -0.49 9.31 -23.51
N ASP A 147 0.03 9.93 -22.45
CA ASP A 147 1.43 9.83 -22.02
C ASP A 147 1.77 8.53 -21.29
N GLY A 148 0.77 7.68 -21.01
CA GLY A 148 0.91 6.39 -20.33
C GLY A 148 0.62 6.40 -18.83
N SER A 149 0.46 7.57 -18.22
CA SER A 149 0.19 7.68 -16.78
C SER A 149 -1.31 7.59 -16.45
N TRP A 150 -1.61 7.46 -15.15
CA TRP A 150 -2.96 7.66 -14.62
C TRP A 150 -3.01 8.88 -13.71
N LYS A 151 -4.13 9.62 -13.79
CA LYS A 151 -4.39 10.74 -12.90
C LYS A 151 -4.77 10.21 -11.50
N PRO A 152 -4.14 10.71 -10.42
CA PRO A 152 -4.55 10.37 -9.06
C PRO A 152 -5.99 10.79 -8.77
N ALA A 153 -6.74 9.89 -8.14
CA ALA A 153 -8.13 10.10 -7.80
C ALA A 153 -8.32 10.96 -6.53
N GLY A 154 -9.47 11.65 -6.48
CA GLY A 154 -10.00 12.29 -5.28
C GLY A 154 -8.99 13.19 -4.55
N GLN A 155 -8.68 12.82 -3.30
CA GLN A 155 -7.85 13.61 -2.39
C GLN A 155 -6.36 13.29 -2.46
N LEU A 156 -5.95 12.29 -3.26
CA LEU A 156 -4.54 11.89 -3.36
C LEU A 156 -3.59 13.03 -3.77
N PRO A 157 -3.98 13.99 -4.65
CA PRO A 157 -3.12 15.14 -4.96
C PRO A 157 -2.81 16.07 -3.77
N MET A 158 -3.53 15.94 -2.64
CA MET A 158 -3.33 16.77 -1.43
C MET A 158 -2.42 16.12 -0.39
N GLN A 159 -1.72 15.03 -0.74
CA GLN A 159 -0.76 14.36 0.15
C GLN A 159 0.49 15.21 0.41
N LYS A 160 1.33 14.78 1.37
CA LYS A 160 2.58 15.50 1.72
C LYS A 160 3.64 15.50 0.61
N ARG A 161 3.49 14.68 -0.43
CA ARG A 161 4.42 14.56 -1.57
C ARG A 161 4.01 15.44 -2.75
N PRO A 162 4.94 15.77 -3.67
CA PRO A 162 4.60 16.50 -4.89
C PRO A 162 3.56 15.77 -5.75
N ALA A 163 2.68 16.52 -6.40
CA ALA A 163 1.63 15.96 -7.28
C ALA A 163 2.18 15.05 -8.39
N ALA A 164 3.38 15.37 -8.92
CA ALA A 164 4.05 14.53 -9.90
C ALA A 164 4.42 13.15 -9.34
N GLU A 165 4.83 13.06 -8.08
CA GLU A 165 5.10 11.78 -7.42
C GLU A 165 3.80 11.03 -7.14
N THR A 166 2.73 11.71 -6.76
CA THR A 166 1.41 11.08 -6.61
C THR A 166 0.96 10.43 -7.92
N ALA A 167 1.16 11.08 -9.08
CA ALA A 167 0.87 10.48 -10.38
C ALA A 167 1.72 9.22 -10.66
N GLN A 168 2.99 9.21 -10.25
CA GLN A 168 3.84 8.01 -10.34
C GLN A 168 3.30 6.86 -9.50
N VAL A 169 2.92 7.13 -8.25
CA VAL A 169 2.41 6.10 -7.35
C VAL A 169 1.05 5.57 -7.79
N SER A 170 0.14 6.45 -8.22
CA SER A 170 -1.12 6.04 -8.84
C SER A 170 -0.88 5.17 -10.08
N THR A 171 0.06 5.53 -10.94
CA THR A 171 0.42 4.74 -12.12
C THR A 171 0.94 3.35 -11.74
N MET A 172 1.83 3.26 -10.73
CA MET A 172 2.34 1.98 -10.25
C MET A 172 1.24 1.09 -9.64
N TRP A 173 0.33 1.64 -8.84
CA TRP A 173 -0.79 0.87 -8.28
C TRP A 173 -1.72 0.33 -9.36
N ASN A 174 -2.04 1.12 -10.38
CA ASN A 174 -2.83 0.65 -11.52
C ASN A 174 -2.11 -0.47 -12.28
N LEU A 175 -0.78 -0.36 -12.51
CA LEU A 175 0.00 -1.44 -13.10
C LEU A 175 -0.02 -2.72 -12.26
N ILE A 176 0.20 -2.63 -10.95
CA ILE A 176 0.16 -3.78 -10.04
C ILE A 176 -1.19 -4.48 -10.15
N ALA A 177 -2.29 -3.73 -10.15
CA ALA A 177 -3.64 -4.29 -10.31
C ALA A 177 -3.80 -4.99 -11.67
N LEU A 178 -3.42 -4.35 -12.78
CA LEU A 178 -3.53 -4.94 -14.12
C LEU A 178 -2.75 -6.25 -14.23
N HIS A 179 -1.51 -6.29 -13.75
CA HIS A 179 -0.67 -7.50 -13.76
C HIS A 179 -1.25 -8.67 -12.95
N GLN A 180 -2.09 -8.39 -11.95
CA GLN A 180 -2.79 -9.45 -11.18
C GLN A 180 -4.01 -10.04 -11.90
N THR A 181 -4.53 -9.38 -12.93
CA THR A 181 -5.76 -9.81 -13.61
C THR A 181 -5.54 -10.67 -14.85
N GLY A 182 -4.28 -10.88 -15.24
CA GLY A 182 -3.89 -11.60 -16.44
C GLY A 182 -3.18 -10.69 -17.45
N GLN A 183 -2.92 -11.23 -18.64
CA GLN A 183 -2.24 -10.50 -19.71
C GLN A 183 -3.05 -10.61 -21.00
N ASP A 184 -3.35 -9.47 -21.59
CA ASP A 184 -3.87 -9.35 -22.95
C ASP A 184 -3.15 -8.19 -23.67
N GLU A 185 -3.46 -8.01 -24.96
CA GLU A 185 -2.81 -6.99 -25.79
C GLU A 185 -3.09 -5.55 -25.30
N GLN A 186 -4.25 -5.28 -24.69
CA GLN A 186 -4.58 -3.95 -24.18
C GLN A 186 -3.79 -3.66 -22.90
N ILE A 187 -3.73 -4.63 -21.98
CA ILE A 187 -2.91 -4.55 -20.76
C ILE A 187 -1.44 -4.38 -21.12
N GLN A 188 -0.92 -5.14 -22.09
CA GLN A 188 0.46 -5.03 -22.53
C GLN A 188 0.78 -3.63 -23.08
N LYS A 189 -0.08 -3.08 -23.94
CA LYS A 189 0.10 -1.72 -24.48
C LYS A 189 0.05 -0.65 -23.38
N ALA A 190 -0.84 -0.82 -22.40
CA ALA A 190 -0.92 0.10 -21.28
C ALA A 190 0.34 0.01 -20.40
N ASP A 191 0.82 -1.20 -20.12
CA ASP A 191 2.05 -1.45 -19.37
C ASP A 191 3.28 -0.81 -20.01
N GLU A 192 3.47 -1.01 -21.31
CA GLU A 192 4.61 -0.47 -22.06
C GLU A 192 4.66 1.07 -21.96
N LYS A 193 3.53 1.75 -22.21
CA LYS A 193 3.44 3.22 -22.11
C LYS A 193 3.70 3.73 -20.69
N ALA A 194 3.09 3.09 -19.69
CA ALA A 194 3.24 3.48 -18.30
C ALA A 194 4.68 3.30 -17.81
N LYS A 195 5.34 2.20 -18.19
CA LYS A 195 6.75 1.96 -17.89
C LYS A 195 7.66 2.98 -18.57
N GLU A 196 7.39 3.33 -19.84
CA GLU A 196 8.14 4.37 -20.54
C GLU A 196 8.02 5.73 -19.84
N TRP A 197 6.81 6.07 -19.36
CA TRP A 197 6.56 7.29 -18.63
C TRP A 197 7.24 7.31 -17.24
N LEU A 198 7.13 6.21 -16.50
CA LEU A 198 7.80 6.05 -15.18
C LEU A 198 9.32 6.13 -15.31
N ALA A 199 9.92 5.57 -16.36
CA ALA A 199 11.36 5.60 -16.60
C ALA A 199 11.91 7.03 -16.84
N LYS A 200 11.07 7.96 -17.26
CA LYS A 200 11.42 9.39 -17.45
C LYS A 200 11.25 10.22 -16.18
N SER A 201 10.64 9.64 -15.14
CA SER A 201 10.32 10.35 -13.90
C SER A 201 11.50 10.37 -12.92
N PRO A 202 11.68 11.46 -12.14
CA PRO A 202 12.67 11.47 -11.07
C PRO A 202 12.26 10.50 -9.94
N PRO A 203 13.22 9.96 -9.18
CA PRO A 203 12.92 9.14 -8.01
C PRO A 203 12.01 9.87 -7.00
N GLY A 204 11.10 9.12 -6.38
CA GLY A 204 10.19 9.65 -5.36
C GLY A 204 10.86 9.89 -4.00
N LEU A 205 10.14 10.65 -3.17
CA LEU A 205 10.53 11.03 -1.81
C LEU A 205 9.80 10.23 -0.73
N SER A 206 8.62 9.70 -1.03
CA SER A 206 7.80 8.92 -0.08
C SER A 206 8.21 7.45 -0.02
N THR A 207 8.01 6.84 1.15
CA THR A 207 8.25 5.40 1.34
C THR A 207 7.34 4.55 0.46
N GLU A 208 6.10 5.00 0.22
CA GLU A 208 5.16 4.34 -0.69
C GLU A 208 5.71 4.24 -2.12
N TRP A 209 6.44 5.25 -2.60
CA TRP A 209 7.03 5.20 -3.93
C TRP A 209 8.02 4.03 -4.07
N TYR A 210 8.88 3.82 -3.07
CA TYR A 210 9.82 2.70 -3.05
C TYR A 210 9.11 1.36 -2.88
N ALA A 211 8.10 1.27 -2.02
CA ALA A 211 7.31 0.05 -1.83
C ALA A 211 6.58 -0.37 -3.14
N ALA A 212 5.97 0.59 -3.84
CA ALA A 212 5.30 0.32 -5.11
C ALA A 212 6.28 -0.14 -6.21
N GLN A 213 7.49 0.41 -6.26
CA GLN A 213 8.56 -0.04 -7.17
C GLN A 213 8.95 -1.50 -6.92
N ILE A 214 9.08 -1.90 -5.64
CA ILE A 214 9.38 -3.28 -5.23
C ILE A 214 8.25 -4.22 -5.66
N LEU A 215 7.00 -3.87 -5.36
CA LEU A 215 5.83 -4.67 -5.74
C LEU A 215 5.72 -4.85 -7.26
N LEU A 216 5.97 -3.78 -8.02
CA LEU A 216 5.94 -3.84 -9.48
C LEU A 216 7.08 -4.70 -10.04
N ALA A 217 8.30 -4.59 -9.48
CA ALA A 217 9.43 -5.43 -9.88
C ALA A 217 9.20 -6.91 -9.57
N ASP A 218 8.57 -7.23 -8.43
CA ASP A 218 8.23 -8.59 -8.04
C ASP A 218 7.21 -9.22 -9.00
N ILE A 219 6.08 -8.55 -9.22
CA ILE A 219 4.99 -9.10 -10.05
C ILE A 219 5.38 -9.24 -11.54
N THR A 220 6.34 -8.44 -12.00
CA THR A 220 6.85 -8.50 -13.39
C THR A 220 8.08 -9.40 -13.54
N GLY A 221 8.60 -9.98 -12.45
CA GLY A 221 9.76 -10.88 -12.47
C GLY A 221 11.11 -10.17 -12.70
N GLU A 222 11.20 -8.86 -12.50
CA GLU A 222 12.41 -8.05 -12.64
C GLU A 222 13.38 -8.28 -11.45
N THR A 223 13.95 -9.49 -11.35
CA THR A 223 14.69 -9.99 -10.17
C THR A 223 15.83 -9.08 -9.70
N GLU A 224 16.62 -8.52 -10.61
CA GLU A 224 17.74 -7.65 -10.23
C GLU A 224 17.29 -6.29 -9.74
N ARG A 225 16.25 -5.72 -10.37
CA ARG A 225 15.61 -4.47 -9.90
C ARG A 225 14.95 -4.68 -8.54
N LEU A 226 14.26 -5.81 -8.33
CA LEU A 226 13.66 -6.16 -7.06
C LEU A 226 14.68 -6.13 -5.92
N LYS A 227 15.82 -6.81 -6.11
CA LYS A 227 16.91 -6.82 -5.10
C LYS A 227 17.45 -5.41 -4.84
N SER A 228 17.70 -4.63 -5.90
CA SER A 228 18.26 -3.28 -5.73
C SER A 228 17.30 -2.33 -5.02
N GLU A 229 16.00 -2.40 -5.31
CA GLU A 229 15.00 -1.54 -4.69
C GLU A 229 14.73 -1.94 -3.23
N ILE A 230 14.77 -3.24 -2.90
CA ILE A 230 14.70 -3.72 -1.50
C ILE A 230 15.85 -3.15 -0.69
N GLU A 231 17.10 -3.24 -1.18
CA GLU A 231 18.25 -2.71 -0.46
C GLU A 231 18.21 -1.17 -0.35
N ARG A 232 17.70 -0.50 -1.37
CA ARG A 232 17.47 0.95 -1.32
C ARG A 232 16.44 1.33 -0.27
N LEU A 233 15.29 0.66 -0.20
CA LEU A 233 14.29 0.93 0.84
C LEU A 233 14.82 0.63 2.25
N LYS A 234 15.56 -0.48 2.42
CA LYS A 234 16.19 -0.81 3.71
C LYS A 234 17.22 0.23 4.15
N SER A 235 17.93 0.87 3.21
CA SER A 235 18.86 1.96 3.53
C SER A 235 18.17 3.22 4.08
N LEU A 236 16.85 3.32 3.94
CA LEU A 236 16.01 4.42 4.43
C LEU A 236 15.32 4.10 5.76
N GLN A 237 15.51 2.89 6.30
CA GLN A 237 14.97 2.49 7.60
C GLN A 237 15.74 3.19 8.73
N GLN A 238 15.01 3.63 9.76
CA GLN A 238 15.59 4.24 10.96
C GLN A 238 16.12 3.18 11.92
N ASP A 239 16.96 3.58 12.88
CA ASP A 239 17.56 2.69 13.88
C ASP A 239 16.52 1.93 14.74
N ASP A 240 15.31 2.47 14.87
CA ASP A 240 14.19 1.84 15.59
C ASP A 240 13.36 0.89 14.72
N GLY A 241 13.72 0.72 13.45
CA GLY A 241 13.03 -0.13 12.48
C GLY A 241 11.88 0.55 11.73
N SER A 242 11.57 1.81 12.01
CA SER A 242 10.50 2.54 11.32
C SER A 242 10.97 3.17 10.00
N TRP A 243 10.01 3.51 9.15
CA TRP A 243 10.20 4.41 8.01
C TRP A 243 9.36 5.67 8.19
N GLY A 244 9.84 6.80 7.71
CA GLY A 244 9.05 8.02 7.63
C GLY A 244 8.06 7.98 6.46
N TRP A 245 6.97 8.75 6.54
CA TRP A 245 6.05 8.90 5.41
C TRP A 245 6.77 9.47 4.17
N LEU A 246 7.45 10.61 4.37
CA LEU A 246 8.58 11.00 3.53
C LEU A 246 9.82 10.33 4.11
N THR A 247 10.71 9.85 3.25
CA THR A 247 11.89 9.08 3.67
C THR A 247 12.86 9.86 4.57
N ALA A 248 12.78 11.19 4.57
CA ALA A 248 13.56 12.07 5.45
C ALA A 248 12.82 12.50 6.74
N GLU A 249 11.56 12.11 6.93
CA GLU A 249 10.76 12.43 8.13
C GLU A 249 10.94 11.36 9.24
N PRO A 250 10.60 11.69 10.51
CA PRO A 250 10.52 10.69 11.59
C PRO A 250 9.58 9.53 11.27
N GLY A 251 9.74 8.42 12.00
CA GLY A 251 8.95 7.20 11.85
C GLY A 251 7.44 7.43 11.79
N ASP A 252 6.79 6.74 10.85
CA ASP A 252 5.35 6.82 10.58
C ASP A 252 4.76 5.41 10.48
N ALA A 253 3.63 5.18 11.14
CA ALA A 253 3.01 3.86 11.24
C ALA A 253 2.36 3.36 9.94
N LEU A 254 2.03 4.26 9.00
CA LEU A 254 1.55 3.85 7.67
C LEU A 254 2.71 3.50 6.75
N ALA A 255 3.87 4.14 6.93
CA ALA A 255 5.06 3.89 6.12
C ALA A 255 5.84 2.63 6.55
N THR A 256 5.66 2.18 7.80
CA THR A 256 6.34 1.02 8.39
C THR A 256 5.55 -0.27 8.19
#